data_AF-A0A5R9FIM4-F1
#
_entry.id   AF-A0A5R9FIM4-F1
#
_cell.length_a   1.000
_cell.length_b   1.000
_cell.length_c   1.000
_cell.angle_alpha   90.00
_cell.angle_beta   90.00
_cell.angle_gamma   90.00
#
_symmetry.space_group_name_H-M   'P 1'
#
loop_
_entity.id
_entity.type
_entity.pdbx_description
1 polymer ?
#
loop_
_entity_poly.entity_id
_entity_poly.type
_entity_poly.pdbx_seq_one_letter_code
_entity_poly.pdbx_strand_id
1 'polypeptide(L)'
;MDERPLDANALINEIEGHLLVEATRGEGRAQAGRFARQFEWLSESQREEIEERYAKEYFALTRLSWRRTARRGEELRAEYQERYRKLRRRLVGRFLFGVALFTAAVVLVVSVIVYE
;
A
#
# COMPACT_ATOMS: atom_id res chain seq x y z
N MET A 1 4.83 -28.12 18.85
CA MET A 1 4.88 -27.58 17.47
C MET A 1 3.57 -26.86 17.26
N ASP A 2 3.58 -25.53 17.37
CA ASP A 2 2.38 -24.69 17.28
C ASP A 2 2.13 -24.37 15.79
N GLU A 3 1.27 -25.18 15.16
CA GLU A 3 0.83 -25.00 13.77
C GLU A 3 -0.17 -23.84 13.70
N ARG A 4 0.33 -22.61 13.88
CA ARG A 4 -0.44 -21.42 13.49
C ARG A 4 -0.61 -21.46 11.97
N PRO A 5 -1.83 -21.31 11.43
CA PRO A 5 -2.02 -21.27 9.99
C PRO A 5 -1.17 -20.12 9.45
N LEU A 6 -0.20 -20.46 8.60
CA LEU A 6 0.62 -19.48 7.91
C LEU A 6 -0.34 -18.51 7.24
N ASP A 7 -0.29 -17.23 7.64
CA ASP A 7 -1.07 -16.19 6.97
C ASP A 7 -0.56 -16.10 5.54
N ALA A 8 -1.32 -16.66 4.60
CA ALA A 8 -0.95 -16.73 3.20
C ALA A 8 -0.59 -15.34 2.65
N ASN A 9 -1.24 -14.28 3.16
CA ASN A 9 -0.93 -12.91 2.75
C ASN A 9 0.43 -12.45 3.29
N ALA A 10 0.79 -12.83 4.52
CA ALA A 10 2.10 -12.50 5.08
C ALA A 10 3.22 -13.19 4.28
N LEU A 11 3.03 -14.47 3.92
CA LEU A 11 3.97 -15.21 3.08
C LEU A 11 4.10 -14.61 1.68
N ILE A 12 2.98 -14.26 1.04
CA ILE A 12 2.98 -13.61 -0.29
C ILE A 12 3.74 -12.28 -0.23
N ASN A 13 3.48 -11.44 0.77
CA ASN A 13 4.16 -10.15 0.93
C ASN A 13 5.68 -10.32 1.12
N GLU A 14 6.11 -11.35 1.86
CA GLU A 14 7.53 -11.66 2.05
C GLU A 14 8.18 -12.08 0.73
N ILE A 15 7.54 -13.00 -0.01
CA ILE A 15 8.02 -13.46 -1.32
C ILE A 15 8.08 -12.30 -2.31
N GLU A 16 7.03 -11.48 -2.40
CA GLU A 16 7.01 -10.29 -3.26
C GLU A 16 8.15 -9.32 -2.91
N GLY A 17 8.41 -9.11 -1.61
CA GLY A 17 9.53 -8.29 -1.15
C GLY A 17 10.89 -8.84 -1.60
N HIS A 18 11.09 -10.16 -1.49
CA HIS A 18 12.31 -10.82 -1.98
C HIS A 18 12.47 -10.71 -3.50
N LEU A 19 11.39 -10.94 -4.25
CA LEU A 19 11.39 -10.85 -5.71
C LEU A 19 11.70 -9.42 -6.17
N LEU A 20 11.11 -8.42 -5.51
CA LEU A 20 11.36 -7.01 -5.80
C LEU A 20 12.85 -6.65 -5.58
N VAL A 21 13.43 -7.09 -4.46
CA VAL A 21 14.85 -6.85 -4.14
C VAL A 21 15.76 -7.50 -5.18
N GLU A 22 15.47 -8.74 -5.58
CA GLU A 22 16.31 -9.47 -6.53
C GLU A 22 16.19 -8.88 -7.95
N ALA A 23 14.98 -8.52 -8.36
CA ALA A 23 14.75 -7.81 -9.63
C ALA A 23 15.56 -6.50 -9.70
N THR A 24 15.50 -5.68 -8.64
CA THR A 24 16.24 -4.41 -8.59
C THR A 24 17.75 -4.59 -8.58
N ARG A 25 18.29 -5.67 -8.00
CA ARG A 25 19.72 -5.98 -8.12
C ARG A 25 20.10 -6.28 -9.56
N GLY A 26 19.30 -7.10 -10.26
CA GLY A 26 19.50 -7.40 -11.68
C GLY A 26 19.45 -6.15 -12.56
N GLU A 27 18.43 -5.32 -12.36
CA GLU A 27 18.27 -4.03 -13.07
C GLU A 27 19.44 -3.08 -12.78
N GLY A 28 19.85 -2.96 -11.53
CA GLY A 28 20.97 -2.13 -11.11
C GLY A 28 22.27 -2.52 -11.80
N ARG A 29 22.62 -3.82 -11.83
CA ARG A 29 23.80 -4.31 -12.57
C ARG A 29 23.68 -4.07 -14.07
N ALA A 30 22.51 -4.30 -14.66
CA ALA A 30 22.30 -4.07 -16.09
C ALA A 30 22.43 -2.58 -16.47
N GLN A 31 21.91 -1.67 -15.65
CA GLN A 31 22.08 -0.23 -15.83
C GLN A 31 23.52 0.20 -15.61
N ALA A 32 24.19 -0.34 -14.59
CA ALA A 32 25.59 -0.08 -14.30
C ALA A 32 26.47 -0.42 -15.51
N GLY A 33 26.31 -1.61 -16.09
CA GLY A 33 27.06 -2.00 -17.29
C GLY A 33 26.72 -1.15 -18.51
N ARG A 34 25.45 -0.76 -18.69
CA ARG A 34 25.08 0.19 -19.75
C ARG A 34 25.77 1.54 -19.58
N PHE A 35 25.89 2.02 -18.35
CA PHE A 35 26.52 3.29 -18.02
C PHE A 35 28.03 3.22 -18.21
N ALA A 36 28.70 2.21 -17.65
CA ALA A 36 30.15 2.05 -17.75
C ALA A 36 30.63 1.85 -19.20
N ARG A 37 29.83 1.19 -20.05
CA ARG A 37 30.14 1.04 -21.49
C ARG A 37 30.22 2.35 -22.27
N GLN A 38 29.64 3.44 -21.76
CA GLN A 38 29.71 4.76 -22.42
C GLN A 38 31.11 5.39 -22.32
N PHE A 39 31.97 4.87 -21.44
CA PHE A 39 33.30 5.39 -21.18
C PHE A 39 34.37 4.51 -21.83
N GLU A 40 34.50 4.62 -23.16
CA GLU A 40 35.41 3.75 -23.94
C GLU A 40 36.90 3.94 -23.59
N TRP A 41 37.27 5.06 -23.00
CA TRP A 41 38.64 5.36 -22.57
C TRP A 41 39.05 4.70 -21.24
N LEU A 42 38.12 4.06 -20.53
CA LEU A 42 38.41 3.40 -19.26
C LEU A 42 38.94 1.97 -19.47
N SER A 43 39.89 1.57 -18.63
CA SER A 43 40.29 0.17 -18.52
C SER A 43 39.13 -0.69 -18.02
N GLU A 44 39.23 -2.00 -18.23
CA GLU A 44 38.24 -2.96 -17.74
C GLU A 44 38.09 -2.89 -16.21
N SER A 45 39.20 -2.81 -15.47
CA SER A 45 39.19 -2.65 -14.01
C SER A 45 38.50 -1.36 -13.53
N GLN A 46 38.68 -0.25 -14.25
CA GLN A 46 38.00 1.01 -13.95
C GLN A 46 36.50 0.94 -14.24
N ARG A 47 36.11 0.22 -15.31
CA ARG A 47 34.69 0.00 -15.61
C ARG A 47 34.03 -0.87 -14.55
N GLU A 48 34.67 -1.96 -14.14
CA GLU A 48 34.15 -2.84 -13.08
C GLU A 48 33.92 -2.08 -11.77
N GLU A 49 34.87 -1.22 -11.37
CA GLU A 49 34.71 -0.38 -10.17
C GLU A 49 33.52 0.59 -10.28
N ILE A 50 33.35 1.23 -11.45
CA ILE A 50 32.19 2.10 -11.71
C ILE A 50 30.89 1.29 -11.68
N GLU A 51 30.88 0.10 -12.28
CA GLU A 51 29.71 -0.76 -12.32
C GLU A 51 29.26 -1.14 -10.90
N GLU A 52 30.19 -1.55 -10.04
CA GLU A 52 29.90 -1.91 -8.65
C GLU A 52 29.35 -0.71 -7.86
N ARG A 53 30.03 0.45 -7.94
CA ARG A 53 29.61 1.67 -7.24
C ARG A 53 28.25 2.15 -7.72
N TYR A 54 28.01 2.13 -9.03
CA TYR A 54 26.73 2.52 -9.61
C TYR A 54 25.61 1.58 -9.15
N ALA A 55 25.82 0.26 -9.22
CA ALA A 55 24.80 -0.71 -8.81
C ALA A 55 24.42 -0.55 -7.33
N LYS A 56 25.40 -0.26 -6.47
CA LYS A 56 25.18 0.03 -5.05
C LYS A 56 24.35 1.31 -4.84
N GLU A 57 24.68 2.38 -5.54
CA GLU A 57 23.95 3.65 -5.44
C GLU A 57 22.52 3.54 -6.01
N TYR A 58 22.38 2.85 -7.15
CA TYR A 58 21.08 2.54 -7.75
C TYR A 58 20.18 1.82 -6.75
N PHE A 59 20.69 0.79 -6.06
CA PHE A 59 19.93 0.08 -5.04
C PHE A 59 19.54 0.98 -3.86
N ALA A 60 20.45 1.83 -3.39
CA ALA A 60 20.19 2.77 -2.29
C ALA A 60 19.08 3.77 -2.65
N LEU A 61 19.16 4.38 -3.84
CA LEU A 61 18.16 5.33 -4.35
C LEU A 61 16.79 4.67 -4.55
N THR A 62 16.76 3.48 -5.14
CA THR A 62 15.52 2.73 -5.35
C THR A 62 14.86 2.38 -4.02
N ARG A 63 15.65 1.92 -3.02
CA ARG A 63 15.15 1.66 -1.67
C ARG A 63 14.57 2.90 -1.00
N LEU A 64 15.20 4.07 -1.16
CA LEU A 64 14.68 5.34 -0.66
C LEU A 64 13.37 5.75 -1.37
N SER A 65 13.28 5.51 -2.68
CA SER A 65 12.06 5.73 -3.46
C SER A 65 10.91 4.87 -2.92
N TRP A 66 11.11 3.57 -2.76
CA TRP A 66 10.09 2.66 -2.21
C TRP A 66 9.63 3.06 -0.82
N ARG A 67 10.55 3.42 0.08
CA ARG A 67 10.18 3.89 1.43
C ARG A 67 9.31 5.13 1.40
N ARG A 68 9.62 6.09 0.51
CA ARG A 68 8.80 7.30 0.35
C ARG A 68 7.41 6.95 -0.19
N THR A 69 7.33 6.08 -1.18
CA THR A 69 6.05 5.62 -1.75
C THR A 69 5.22 4.87 -0.73
N ALA A 70 5.81 3.95 0.03
CA ALA A 70 5.14 3.21 1.10
C ALA A 70 4.58 4.17 2.16
N ARG A 71 5.42 5.09 2.67
CA ARG A 71 4.98 6.12 3.63
C ARG A 71 3.83 6.95 3.08
N ARG A 72 3.93 7.39 1.82
CA ARG A 72 2.86 8.20 1.20
C ARG A 72 1.57 7.41 1.02
N GLY A 73 1.67 6.12 0.69
CA GLY A 73 0.53 5.21 0.61
C GLY A 73 -0.17 5.05 1.96
N GLU A 74 0.59 4.92 3.05
CA GLU A 74 0.06 4.86 4.42
C GLU A 74 -0.64 6.18 4.82
N GLU A 75 -0.01 7.33 4.55
CA GLU A 75 -0.60 8.65 4.79
C GLU A 75 -1.94 8.81 4.05
N LEU A 76 -1.98 8.48 2.76
CA LEU A 76 -3.20 8.52 1.95
C LEU A 76 -4.26 7.57 2.50
N ARG A 77 -3.89 6.33 2.82
CA ARG A 77 -4.82 5.35 3.40
C ARG A 77 -5.42 5.85 4.70
N ALA A 78 -4.63 6.46 5.56
CA ALA A 78 -5.11 7.05 6.81
C ALA A 78 -6.11 8.19 6.55
N GLU A 79 -5.80 9.11 5.64
CA GLU A 79 -6.68 10.21 5.25
C GLU A 79 -8.02 9.71 4.68
N TYR A 80 -7.97 8.75 3.76
CA TYR A 80 -9.18 8.14 3.19
C TYR A 80 -10.01 7.39 4.22
N GLN A 81 -9.37 6.63 5.12
CA GLN A 81 -10.08 5.93 6.19
C GLN A 81 -10.77 6.90 7.14
N GLU A 82 -10.15 8.04 7.47
CA GLU A 82 -10.77 9.04 8.32
C GLU A 82 -12.02 9.64 7.64
N ARG A 83 -11.89 10.02 6.36
CA ARG A 83 -13.01 10.53 5.55
C ARG A 83 -14.14 9.50 5.45
N TYR A 84 -13.80 8.25 5.18
CA TYR A 84 -14.76 7.15 5.10
C TYR A 84 -15.46 6.90 6.44
N ARG A 85 -14.73 6.88 7.57
CA ARG A 85 -15.31 6.73 8.91
C ARG A 85 -16.28 7.87 9.24
N LYS A 86 -15.97 9.11 8.84
CA LYS A 86 -16.89 10.26 9.00
C LYS A 86 -18.16 10.08 8.17
N LEU A 87 -18.02 9.71 6.89
CA LEU A 87 -19.15 9.51 5.99
C LEU A 87 -20.03 8.33 6.43
N ARG A 88 -19.43 7.19 6.78
CA ARG A 88 -20.12 6.00 7.29
C ARG A 88 -20.94 6.34 8.54
N ARG A 89 -20.37 7.07 9.50
CA ARG A 89 -21.11 7.50 10.70
C ARG A 89 -22.32 8.36 10.36
N ARG A 90 -22.19 9.32 9.43
CA ARG A 90 -23.30 10.17 8.99
C ARG A 90 -24.41 9.37 8.28
N LEU A 91 -24.03 8.45 7.39
CA LEU A 91 -24.97 7.58 6.67
C LEU A 91 -25.74 6.68 7.63
N VAL A 92 -25.02 5.98 8.51
CA VAL A 92 -25.64 5.11 9.52
C VAL A 92 -26.54 5.91 10.46
N GLY A 93 -26.10 7.09 10.92
CA GLY A 93 -26.92 7.96 11.76
C GLY A 93 -28.22 8.41 11.08
N ARG A 94 -28.15 8.85 9.82
CA ARG A 94 -29.34 9.23 9.02
C ARG A 94 -30.27 8.04 8.79
N PHE A 95 -29.72 6.88 8.50
CA PHE A 95 -30.49 5.66 8.29
C PHE A 95 -31.23 5.26 9.56
N LEU A 96 -30.54 5.19 10.71
CA LEU A 96 -31.15 4.88 12.00
C LEU A 96 -32.22 5.89 12.39
N PHE A 97 -31.98 7.18 12.16
CA PHE A 97 -32.97 8.22 12.39
C PHE A 97 -34.22 8.04 11.52
N GLY A 98 -34.04 7.74 10.22
CA GLY A 98 -35.16 7.44 9.32
C GLY A 98 -35.97 6.22 9.75
N VAL A 99 -35.30 5.14 10.18
CA VAL A 99 -35.96 3.95 10.74
C VAL A 99 -36.76 4.31 12.00
N ALA A 100 -36.17 5.07 12.92
CA ALA A 100 -36.87 5.50 14.15
C ALA A 100 -38.13 6.32 13.85
N LEU A 101 -38.04 7.29 12.94
CA LEU A 101 -39.20 8.08 12.50
C LEU A 101 -40.28 7.21 11.86
N PHE A 102 -39.89 6.28 10.98
CA PHE A 102 -40.82 5.37 10.34
C PHE A 102 -41.53 4.49 11.37
N THR A 103 -40.78 3.91 12.32
CA THR A 103 -41.38 3.10 13.40
C THR A 103 -42.33 3.92 14.27
N ALA A 104 -41.97 5.15 14.63
CA ALA A 104 -42.84 6.03 15.43
C ALA A 104 -44.13 6.37 14.68
N ALA A 105 -44.05 6.66 13.37
CA ALA A 105 -45.21 6.92 12.53
C ALA A 105 -46.13 5.69 12.45
N VAL A 106 -45.57 4.50 12.24
CA VAL A 106 -46.34 3.24 12.22
C VAL A 106 -47.04 3.00 13.56
N VAL A 107 -46.33 3.17 14.69
CA VAL A 107 -46.94 3.02 16.03
C VAL A 107 -48.08 4.02 16.22
N LEU A 108 -47.89 5.28 15.84
CA LEU A 108 -48.93 6.30 15.96
C LEU A 108 -50.16 5.94 15.13
N VAL A 109 -49.99 5.52 13.87
CA VAL A 109 -51.09 5.09 13.00
C VAL A 109 -51.83 3.91 13.60
N VAL A 110 -51.12 2.88 14.08
CA VAL A 110 -51.74 1.72 14.72
C VAL A 110 -52.50 2.12 15.98
N SER A 111 -51.92 2.99 16.83
CA SER A 111 -52.61 3.49 18.01
C SER A 111 -53.91 4.22 17.64
N VAL A 112 -53.88 5.11 16.63
CA VAL A 112 -55.11 5.80 16.18
C VAL A 112 -56.17 4.81 15.71
N ILE A 113 -55.81 3.79 14.94
CA ILE A 113 -56.75 2.76 14.45
C ILE A 113 -57.34 1.92 15.58
N VAL A 114 -56.58 1.67 16.65
CA VAL A 114 -57.04 0.85 17.80
C VAL A 114 -57.93 1.65 18.76
N TYR A 115 -57.77 2.96 18.82
CA TYR A 115 -58.54 3.85 19.71
C TYR A 115 -59.75 4.51 19.02
N GLU A 116 -59.92 4.36 17.70
CA GLU A 116 -61.20 4.57 16.99
C GLU A 116 -62.07 3.31 17.01
#